data_AF-A0A2R7P0C9-F1
#
_entry.id   AF-A0A2R7P0C9-F1
#
_cell.length_a   1.000
_cell.length_b   1.000
_cell.length_c   1.000
_cell.angle_alpha   90.00
_cell.angle_beta   90.00
_cell.angle_gamma   90.00
#
_symmetry.space_group_name_H-M   'P 1'
#
loop_
_entity.id
_entity.type
_entity.pdbx_description
1 polymer ?
#
loop_
_entity_poly.entity_id
_entity_poly.type
_entity_poly.pdbx_seq_one_letter_code
_entity_poly.pdbx_strand_id
1 'polypeptide(L)'
;MIELLDSDRLAAKFGKWRGAIVGVCATLLVVMAAAIMKLVEIITRARPQLQSPIELMPGAYWFALALVGLSSVLWLWAVVLFYKDQVHEAYRDAAHRHNNRLWENNA
;
A
#
# COMPACT_ATOMS: atom_id res chain seq x y z
N MET A 1 -9.77 2.46 -6.72
CA MET A 1 -8.42 2.97 -6.37
C MET A 1 -8.43 4.14 -5.37
N ILE A 2 -9.45 5.03 -5.36
CA ILE A 2 -9.61 6.07 -4.31
C ILE A 2 -10.08 5.51 -2.95
N GLU A 3 -10.62 4.29 -2.92
CA GLU A 3 -11.19 3.67 -1.70
C GLU A 3 -10.18 3.41 -0.56
N LEU A 4 -8.88 3.32 -0.86
CA LEU A 4 -7.82 3.21 0.15
C LEU A 4 -7.44 4.58 0.76
N LEU A 5 -7.70 5.68 0.04
CA LEU A 5 -7.52 7.04 0.55
C LEU A 5 -8.74 7.54 1.33
N ASP A 6 -9.90 6.89 1.21
CA ASP A 6 -11.09 7.22 1.97
C ASP A 6 -10.97 6.66 3.40
N SER A 7 -10.13 7.33 4.20
CA SER A 7 -9.81 6.96 5.58
C SER A 7 -11.05 6.90 6.48
N ASP A 8 -12.12 7.60 6.09
CA ASP A 8 -13.39 7.66 6.80
C ASP A 8 -14.22 6.38 6.55
N ARG A 9 -14.21 5.84 5.31
CA ARG A 9 -14.82 4.54 5.00
C ARG A 9 -14.04 3.37 5.61
N LEU A 10 -12.70 3.44 5.58
CA LEU A 10 -11.85 2.44 6.26
C LEU A 10 -12.05 2.48 7.78
N ALA A 11 -12.22 3.67 8.37
CA ALA A 11 -12.58 3.81 9.78
C ALA A 11 -13.97 3.23 10.09
N ALA A 12 -14.97 3.47 9.24
CA ALA A 12 -16.31 2.91 9.42
C ALA A 12 -16.31 1.37 9.34
N LYS A 13 -15.50 0.79 8.45
CA LYS A 13 -15.50 -0.65 8.17
C LYS A 13 -14.54 -1.46 9.06
N PHE A 14 -13.40 -0.89 9.45
CA PHE A 14 -12.34 -1.59 10.18
C PHE A 14 -11.93 -0.91 11.49
N GLY A 15 -12.50 0.26 11.80
CA GLY A 15 -12.25 0.99 13.04
C GLY A 15 -10.77 1.30 13.25
N LYS A 16 -10.30 1.00 14.46
CA LYS A 16 -8.89 1.17 14.87
C LYS A 16 -7.87 0.37 14.05
N TRP A 17 -8.31 -0.63 13.28
CA TRP A 17 -7.43 -1.50 12.51
C TRP A 17 -7.17 -1.00 11.08
N ARG A 18 -7.71 0.17 10.69
CA ARG A 18 -7.48 0.74 9.34
C ARG A 18 -6.00 0.90 9.02
N GLY A 19 -5.17 1.32 9.99
CA GLY A 19 -3.72 1.43 9.81
C GLY A 19 -3.06 0.09 9.52
N ALA A 20 -3.48 -0.99 10.19
CA ALA A 20 -2.97 -2.33 9.94
C ALA A 20 -3.28 -2.82 8.52
N ILE A 21 -4.48 -2.53 8.01
CA ILE A 21 -4.88 -2.91 6.65
C ILE A 21 -4.05 -2.18 5.59
N VAL A 22 -3.83 -0.87 5.78
CA VAL A 22 -2.95 -0.11 4.89
C VAL A 22 -1.52 -0.68 4.92
N GLY A 23 -1.03 -1.09 6.10
CA GLY A 23 0.26 -1.77 6.25
C GLY A 23 0.33 -3.14 5.56
N VAL A 24 -0.75 -3.93 5.61
CA VAL A 24 -0.85 -5.20 4.87
C VAL A 24 -0.82 -4.96 3.36
N CYS A 25 -1.57 -3.98 2.86
CA CYS A 25 -1.52 -3.58 1.44
C CYS A 25 -0.12 -3.13 1.03
N ALA A 26 0.56 -2.34 1.86
CA ALA A 26 1.94 -1.91 1.60
C ALA A 26 2.89 -3.12 1.53
N THR A 27 2.75 -4.08 2.45
CA THR A 27 3.53 -5.32 2.47
C THR A 27 3.31 -6.15 1.21
N LEU A 28 2.08 -6.27 0.74
CA LEU A 28 1.76 -6.98 -0.51
C LEU A 28 2.49 -6.37 -1.72
N LEU A 29 2.62 -5.04 -1.78
CA LEU A 29 3.37 -4.37 -2.84
C LEU A 29 4.87 -4.71 -2.78
N VAL A 30 5.45 -4.84 -1.58
CA VAL A 30 6.86 -5.29 -1.42
C VAL A 30 7.02 -6.73 -1.88
N VAL A 31 6.11 -7.62 -1.48
CA VAL A 31 6.14 -9.03 -1.89
C VAL A 31 6.03 -9.14 -3.41
N MET A 32 5.17 -8.34 -4.03
CA MET A 32 5.03 -8.29 -5.48
C MET A 32 6.30 -7.77 -6.17
N ALA A 33 6.93 -6.72 -5.64
CA ALA A 33 8.22 -6.24 -6.14
C ALA A 33 9.31 -7.30 -6.03
N ALA A 34 9.37 -8.02 -4.90
CA ALA A 34 10.31 -9.13 -4.70
C ALA A 34 10.07 -10.28 -5.68
N ALA A 35 8.81 -10.64 -5.95
CA ALA A 35 8.45 -11.66 -6.93
C ALA A 35 8.90 -11.27 -8.35
N ILE A 36 8.72 -10.01 -8.74
CA ILE A 36 9.17 -9.48 -10.03
C ILE A 36 10.69 -9.56 -10.14
N MET A 37 11.42 -9.12 -9.11
CA MET A 37 12.88 -9.22 -9.08
C MET A 37 13.37 -10.67 -9.17
N LYS A 38 12.67 -11.61 -8.52
CA LYS A 38 12.97 -13.04 -8.62
C LYS A 38 12.71 -13.61 -10.02
N LEU A 39 11.64 -13.20 -10.68
CA LEU A 39 11.36 -13.56 -12.07
C LEU A 39 12.46 -13.04 -13.01
N VAL A 40 12.88 -11.79 -12.82
CA VAL A 40 13.99 -11.19 -13.57
C VAL A 40 15.29 -11.97 -13.34
N GLU A 41 15.60 -12.35 -12.09
CA GLU A 41 16.77 -13.15 -11.74
C GLU A 41 16.77 -14.55 -12.41
N ILE A 42 15.61 -15.20 -12.48
CA ILE A 42 15.47 -16.50 -13.15
C ILE A 42 15.71 -16.37 -14.66
N ILE A 43 15.14 -15.33 -15.28
CA ILE A 43 15.29 -15.07 -16.72
C ILE A 43 16.74 -14.73 -17.07
N THR A 44 17.42 -13.94 -16.25
CA THR A 44 18.82 -13.55 -16.48
C THR A 44 19.79 -14.71 -16.25
N ARG A 45 19.54 -15.59 -15.26
CA ARG A 45 20.31 -16.83 -15.07
C ARG A 45 20.21 -17.78 -16.28
N ALA A 46 19.09 -17.79 -16.99
CA ALA A 46 18.93 -18.58 -18.22
C ALA A 46 19.69 -18.00 -19.43
N ARG A 47 20.18 -16.74 -19.34
CA ARG A 47 20.98 -16.09 -20.38
C ARG A 47 22.34 -15.63 -19.82
N PRO A 48 23.32 -16.53 -19.68
CA PRO A 48 24.60 -16.25 -18.99
C PRO A 48 25.53 -15.26 -19.71
N GLN A 49 25.15 -14.75 -20.89
CA GLN A 49 25.98 -13.82 -21.68
C GLN A 49 25.83 -12.35 -21.27
N LEU A 50 24.93 -12.01 -20.35
CA LEU A 50 24.67 -10.64 -19.92
C LEU A 50 25.10 -10.45 -18.46
N GLN A 51 26.03 -9.52 -18.24
CA GLN A 51 26.69 -9.30 -16.95
C GLN A 51 25.83 -8.53 -15.95
N SER A 52 24.74 -7.87 -16.37
CA SER A 52 23.85 -7.15 -15.45
C SER A 52 22.35 -7.39 -15.73
N PRO A 53 21.53 -7.69 -14.70
CA PRO A 53 20.08 -7.83 -14.85
C PRO A 53 19.38 -6.51 -15.21
N ILE A 54 20.03 -5.36 -14.99
CA ILE A 54 19.54 -4.02 -15.33
C ILE A 54 19.56 -3.79 -16.84
N GLU A 55 20.55 -4.33 -17.57
CA GLU A 55 20.64 -4.21 -19.03
C GLU A 55 19.60 -5.05 -19.77
N LEU A 56 19.17 -6.16 -19.17
CA LEU A 56 18.28 -7.14 -19.81
C LEU A 56 16.81 -6.72 -19.71
N MET A 57 16.40 -6.15 -18.56
CA MET A 57 15.03 -5.72 -18.29
C MET A 57 15.01 -4.44 -17.43
N PRO A 58 15.46 -3.29 -17.98
CA PRO A 58 15.47 -2.03 -17.25
C PRO A 58 14.06 -1.63 -16.79
N GLY A 59 13.04 -1.89 -17.61
CA GLY A 59 11.64 -1.59 -17.26
C GLY A 59 11.14 -2.36 -16.03
N ALA A 60 11.52 -3.63 -15.88
CA ALA A 60 11.12 -4.43 -14.72
C ALA A 60 11.79 -3.95 -13.42
N TYR A 61 13.06 -3.53 -13.52
CA TYR A 61 13.80 -2.97 -12.39
C TYR A 61 13.20 -1.63 -11.93
N TRP A 62 12.94 -0.70 -12.85
CA TRP A 62 12.28 0.57 -12.53
C TRP A 62 10.87 0.38 -11.98
N PHE A 63 10.13 -0.60 -12.49
CA PHE A 63 8.80 -0.94 -11.98
C PHE A 63 8.87 -1.50 -10.54
N ALA A 64 9.80 -2.41 -10.26
CA ALA A 64 10.01 -2.92 -8.90
C ALA A 64 10.44 -1.79 -7.94
N LEU A 65 11.32 -0.89 -8.38
CA LEU A 65 11.73 0.29 -7.60
C LEU A 65 10.54 1.21 -7.29
N ALA A 66 9.67 1.46 -8.28
CA ALA A 66 8.47 2.28 -8.12
C ALA A 66 7.48 1.64 -7.12
N LEU A 67 7.31 0.31 -7.16
CA LEU A 67 6.49 -0.43 -6.20
C LEU A 67 7.03 -0.34 -4.77
N VAL A 68 8.35 -0.46 -4.59
CA VAL A 68 8.99 -0.29 -3.27
C VAL A 68 8.86 1.15 -2.77
N GLY A 69 9.00 2.14 -3.66
CA GLY A 69 8.78 3.55 -3.35
C GLY A 69 7.35 3.82 -2.87
N LEU A 70 6.34 3.36 -3.62
CA LEU A 70 4.94 3.46 -3.23
C LEU A 70 4.63 2.73 -1.92
N SER A 71 5.21 1.55 -1.72
CA SER A 71 5.04 0.79 -0.49
C SER A 71 5.58 1.54 0.73
N SER A 72 6.74 2.20 0.60
CA SER A 72 7.34 2.99 1.68
C SER A 72 6.42 4.14 2.12
N VAL A 73 5.81 4.84 1.16
CA VAL A 73 4.84 5.91 1.45
C VAL A 73 3.60 5.36 2.15
N LEU A 74 3.08 4.22 1.70
CA LEU A 74 1.93 3.58 2.33
C LEU A 74 2.24 3.07 3.74
N TRP A 75 3.47 2.59 3.99
CA TRP A 75 3.92 2.20 5.33
C TRP A 75 4.00 3.40 6.28
N LEU A 76 4.56 4.52 5.84
CA LEU A 76 4.56 5.77 6.62
C LEU A 76 3.13 6.21 6.94
N TRP A 77 2.24 6.17 5.95
CA TRP A 77 0.83 6.48 6.16
C TRP A 77 0.18 5.52 7.17
N ALA A 78 0.42 4.21 7.05
CA ALA A 78 -0.09 3.20 7.97
C ALA A 78 0.31 3.49 9.42
N VAL A 79 1.58 3.83 9.65
CA VAL A 79 2.10 4.20 10.98
C VAL A 79 1.41 5.47 11.50
N VAL A 80 1.24 6.50 10.67
CA VAL A 80 0.53 7.73 11.05
C VAL A 80 -0.93 7.46 11.43
N LEU A 81 -1.63 6.61 10.67
CA LEU A 81 -2.99 6.20 11.00
C LEU A 81 -3.02 5.44 12.33
N PHE A 82 -2.10 4.50 12.52
CA PHE A 82 -2.02 3.72 13.76
C PHE A 82 -1.78 4.62 14.97
N TYR A 83 -0.88 5.60 14.85
CA TYR A 83 -0.62 6.59 15.89
C TYR A 83 -1.87 7.43 16.19
N LYS A 84 -2.50 8.01 15.16
CA LYS A 84 -3.71 8.83 15.34
C LYS A 84 -4.87 8.04 15.95
N ASP A 85 -5.01 6.77 15.58
CA ASP A 85 -6.10 5.92 16.07
C ASP A 85 -5.88 5.46 17.52
N GLN A 86 -4.63 5.21 17.92
CA GLN A 86 -4.27 4.82 19.29
C GLN A 86 -4.24 6.01 20.26
N VAL A 87 -3.79 7.18 19.79
CA VAL A 87 -3.54 8.36 20.66
C VAL A 87 -4.72 9.34 20.67
N HIS A 88 -5.48 9.45 19.58
CA HIS A 88 -6.56 10.44 19.46
C HIS A 88 -7.94 9.83 19.19
N GLU A 89 -8.06 8.49 19.22
CA GLU A 89 -9.29 7.77 18.83
C GLU A 89 -9.90 8.27 17.50
N ALA A 90 -9.05 8.78 16.59
CA ALA A 90 -9.48 9.52 15.40
C ALA A 90 -10.31 8.67 14.42
N TYR A 91 -10.33 7.35 14.60
CA TYR A 91 -11.20 6.42 13.90
C TYR A 91 -12.69 6.62 14.24
N ARG A 92 -13.05 7.05 15.47
CA ARG A 92 -14.45 7.30 15.86
C ARG A 92 -15.02 8.51 15.13
N ASP A 93 -14.29 9.61 15.12
CA ASP A 93 -14.70 10.84 14.42
C ASP A 93 -14.77 10.62 12.91
N ALA A 94 -13.82 9.84 12.37
CA ALA A 94 -13.80 9.46 10.96
C ALA A 94 -15.01 8.58 10.58
N ALA A 95 -15.36 7.60 11.41
CA ALA A 95 -16.55 6.77 11.20
C ALA A 95 -17.85 7.59 11.31
N HIS A 96 -17.95 8.51 12.28
CA HIS A 96 -19.10 9.40 12.40
C HIS A 96 -19.28 10.34 11.21
N ARG A 97 -18.19 10.95 10.71
CA ARG A 97 -18.24 11.78 9.49
C ARG A 97 -18.65 10.99 8.24
N HIS A 98 -18.25 9.72 8.15
CA HIS A 98 -18.68 8.86 7.05
C HIS A 98 -20.18 8.58 7.11
N ASN A 99 -20.68 8.22 8.29
CA ASN A 99 -22.10 7.92 8.48
C ASN A 99 -22.97 9.15 8.19
N ASN A 100 -22.60 10.33 8.70
CA ASN A 100 -23.37 11.56 8.45
C ASN A 100 -23.43 11.91 6.96
N ARG A 101 -22.34 11.75 6.20
CA ARG A 101 -22.35 11.93 4.74
C ARG A 101 -23.24 10.92 4.01
N LEU A 102 -23.32 9.68 4.51
CA LEU A 102 -24.25 8.69 3.95
C LEU A 102 -25.71 9.06 4.23
N TRP A 103 -26.01 9.64 5.39
CA TRP A 103 -27.36 10.12 5.70
C TRP A 103 -27.76 11.33 4.84
N GLU A 104 -26.87 12.30 4.65
CA GLU A 104 -27.11 13.46 3.79
C GLU A 104 -27.30 13.10 2.31
N ASN A 105 -26.59 12.10 1.80
CA ASN A 105 -26.73 11.67 0.40
C ASN A 105 -27.97 10.79 0.14
N ASN A 106 -28.61 10.26 1.19
CA ASN A 106 -29.79 9.39 1.09
C ASN A 106 -31.10 10.08 1.57
N ALA A 107 -31.02 11.34 1.97
CA ALA A 107 -32.15 12.20 2.34
C ALA A 107 -32.54 13.12 1.17
#